data_AF-A0A8X6JVJ2-F1
#
_entry.id   AF-A0A8X6JVJ2-F1
#
_cell.length_a   1.000
_cell.length_b   1.000
_cell.length_c   1.000
_cell.angle_alpha   90.00
_cell.angle_beta   90.00
_cell.angle_gamma   90.00
#
_symmetry.space_group_name_H-M   'P 1'
#
loop_
_entity.id
_entity.type
_entity.pdbx_description
1 polymer ?
#
loop_
_entity_poly.entity_id
_entity_poly.type
_entity_poly.pdbx_seq_one_letter_code
_entity_poly.pdbx_strand_id
1 'polypeptide(L)'
;MCIDYRKLNQKLVKDKFPLPLIEDVLDTLQEAKVYSTLDLRNGFFHVDVDEDCRKYTSFIVPDGQFEFNKVPFGLSTSPGVFQRYVSSHVVENGTIKPSTEKTQAVRKFPEPTTIKQVQIFLGLAGYFREYIKGYSTIANHLAI
;
A
#
# COMPACT_ATOMS: atom_id res chain seq x y z
N MET A 1 -23.70 1.04 5.21
CA MET A 1 -23.72 2.45 5.66
C MET A 1 -23.00 3.28 4.60
N CYS A 2 -23.58 4.38 4.14
CA CYS A 2 -22.99 5.24 3.10
C CYS A 2 -22.73 6.62 3.70
N ILE A 3 -21.47 7.07 3.68
CA ILE A 3 -21.07 8.36 4.24
C ILE A 3 -20.86 9.35 3.09
N ASP A 4 -21.47 10.53 3.19
CA ASP A 4 -21.37 11.56 2.16
C ASP A 4 -20.09 12.39 2.31
N TYR A 5 -19.02 11.94 1.64
CA TYR A 5 -17.75 12.65 1.60
C TYR A 5 -17.65 13.72 0.51
N ARG A 6 -18.74 14.14 -0.16
CA ARG A 6 -18.67 15.11 -1.28
C ARG A 6 -17.94 16.41 -0.92
N LYS A 7 -18.24 16.98 0.25
CA LYS A 7 -17.58 18.20 0.76
C LYS A 7 -16.09 17.98 1.07
N LEU A 8 -15.76 16.81 1.60
CA LEU A 8 -14.36 16.45 1.88
C LEU A 8 -13.58 16.25 0.57
N ASN A 9 -14.17 15.53 -0.39
CA ASN A 9 -13.58 15.26 -1.70
C ASN A 9 -13.26 16.53 -2.52
N GLN A 10 -13.93 17.66 -2.25
CA GLN A 10 -13.60 18.95 -2.86
C GLN A 10 -12.31 19.56 -2.31
N LYS A 11 -11.94 19.21 -1.07
CA LYS A 11 -10.74 19.72 -0.38
C LYS A 11 -9.57 18.72 -0.43
N LEU A 12 -9.84 17.45 -0.72
CA LEU A 12 -8.80 16.44 -0.85
C LEU A 12 -7.95 16.69 -2.08
N VAL A 13 -6.63 16.60 -1.88
CA VAL A 13 -5.68 16.52 -2.99
C VAL A 13 -5.87 15.18 -3.67
N LYS A 14 -6.21 15.19 -4.96
CA LYS A 14 -6.43 13.96 -5.72
C LYS A 14 -5.09 13.35 -6.10
N ASP A 15 -4.80 12.19 -5.54
CA ASP A 15 -3.68 11.35 -5.99
C ASP A 15 -4.04 10.73 -7.33
N LYS A 16 -3.25 11.03 -8.37
CA LYS A 16 -3.35 10.39 -9.68
C LYS A 16 -2.31 9.28 -9.75
N PHE A 17 -2.58 8.18 -9.06
CA PHE A 17 -1.74 6.99 -9.23
C PHE A 17 -1.94 6.44 -10.66
N PRO A 18 -0.86 6.15 -11.41
CA PRO A 18 -0.97 5.66 -12.78
C PRO A 18 -1.69 4.31 -12.77
N LEU A 19 -2.81 4.24 -13.51
CA LEU A 19 -3.45 2.98 -13.82
C LEU A 19 -2.79 2.44 -15.09
N PRO A 20 -2.47 1.13 -15.15
CA PRO A 20 -1.96 0.53 -16.37
C PRO A 20 -3.01 0.66 -17.48
N LEU A 21 -2.57 0.87 -18.72
CA LEU A 21 -3.48 0.83 -19.86
C LEU A 21 -3.98 -0.59 -20.08
N ILE A 22 -5.21 -0.72 -20.57
CA ILE A 22 -5.82 -2.02 -20.85
C ILE A 22 -4.97 -2.81 -21.84
N GLU A 23 -4.36 -2.15 -22.83
CA GLU A 23 -3.48 -2.76 -23.82
C GLU A 23 -2.26 -3.42 -23.16
N ASP A 24 -1.56 -2.71 -22.26
CA ASP A 24 -0.40 -3.26 -21.53
C ASP A 24 -0.77 -4.50 -20.69
N VAL A 25 -1.94 -4.47 -20.06
CA VAL A 25 -2.45 -5.60 -19.28
C VAL A 25 -2.77 -6.79 -20.18
N LEU A 26 -3.41 -6.54 -21.32
CA LEU A 26 -3.75 -7.60 -22.29
C LEU A 26 -2.50 -8.21 -22.93
N ASP A 27 -1.50 -7.41 -23.28
CA ASP A 27 -0.23 -7.91 -23.84
C ASP A 27 0.50 -8.82 -22.85
N THR A 28 0.53 -8.46 -21.57
CA THR A 28 1.11 -9.30 -20.51
C THR A 28 0.34 -10.63 -20.35
N LEU A 29 -0.94 -10.63 -20.69
CA LEU A 29 -1.82 -11.79 -20.56
C LEU A 29 -1.76 -12.72 -21.78
N GLN A 30 -1.44 -12.22 -22.99
CA GLN A 30 -1.51 -12.99 -24.25
C GLN A 30 -0.73 -14.32 -24.24
N GLU A 31 0.39 -14.39 -23.50
CA GLU A 31 1.21 -15.60 -23.43
C GLU A 31 0.63 -16.67 -22.47
N ALA A 32 -0.37 -16.33 -21.67
CA ALA A 32 -0.94 -17.23 -20.66
C ALA A 32 -1.98 -18.20 -21.26
N LYS A 33 -1.88 -19.47 -20.87
CA LYS A 33 -2.80 -20.54 -21.30
C LYS A 33 -4.03 -20.69 -20.39
N VAL A 34 -3.94 -20.22 -19.15
CA VAL A 34 -4.99 -20.32 -18.14
C VAL A 34 -5.11 -18.97 -17.43
N TYR A 35 -6.34 -18.49 -17.32
CA TYR A 35 -6.68 -17.25 -16.64
C TYR A 35 -7.53 -17.55 -15.42
N SER A 36 -7.25 -16.84 -14.32
CA SER A 36 -8.08 -16.85 -13.12
C SER A 36 -8.35 -15.41 -12.70
N THR A 37 -9.56 -15.15 -12.22
CA THR A 37 -9.95 -13.84 -11.70
C THR A 37 -10.12 -13.96 -10.20
N LEU A 38 -9.50 -13.05 -9.45
CA LEU A 38 -9.63 -12.98 -8.00
C LEU A 38 -10.21 -11.61 -7.62
N ASP A 39 -11.38 -11.62 -6.98
CA ASP A 39 -12.01 -10.40 -6.46
C ASP A 39 -11.70 -10.24 -4.97
N LEU A 40 -11.23 -9.05 -4.58
CA LEU A 40 -11.05 -8.69 -3.18
C LEU A 40 -12.33 -8.04 -2.67
N ARG A 41 -13.21 -8.85 -2.08
CA ARG A 41 -14.44 -8.35 -1.46
C ARG A 41 -14.13 -7.25 -0.45
N ASN A 42 -14.79 -6.10 -0.60
CA ASN A 42 -14.57 -4.92 0.22
C ASN A 42 -13.10 -4.46 0.31
N GLY A 43 -12.33 -4.60 -0.78
CA GLY A 43 -10.88 -4.45 -0.78
C GLY A 43 -10.33 -3.18 -0.12
N PHE A 44 -11.06 -2.06 -0.15
CA PHE A 44 -10.65 -0.83 0.54
C PHE A 44 -10.49 -1.03 2.05
N PHE A 45 -11.32 -1.84 2.70
CA PHE A 45 -11.22 -2.09 4.13
C PHE A 45 -10.00 -2.93 4.54
N HIS A 46 -9.22 -3.45 3.58
CA HIS A 46 -7.94 -4.09 3.87
C HIS A 46 -6.82 -3.07 4.09
N VAL A 47 -6.97 -1.83 3.59
CA VAL A 47 -5.94 -0.79 3.67
C VAL A 47 -6.17 0.08 4.89
N ASP A 48 -5.12 0.34 5.67
CA ASP A 48 -5.16 1.26 6.80
C ASP A 48 -5.23 2.72 6.37
N VAL A 49 -6.00 3.50 7.12
CA VAL A 49 -5.96 4.97 7.05
C VAL A 49 -4.83 5.45 7.96
N ASP A 50 -3.99 6.31 7.39
CA ASP A 50 -2.94 7.02 8.10
C ASP A 50 -3.50 7.73 9.35
N GLU A 51 -2.77 7.64 10.48
CA GLU A 51 -3.24 8.13 11.78
C GLU A 51 -3.64 9.60 11.76
N ASP A 52 -2.89 10.43 11.04
CA ASP A 52 -3.17 11.86 10.93
C ASP A 52 -4.42 12.15 10.07
N CYS A 53 -4.80 11.19 9.23
CA CYS A 53 -5.93 11.29 8.30
C CYS A 53 -7.24 10.74 8.87
N ARG A 54 -7.22 9.89 9.91
CA ARG A 54 -8.42 9.20 10.45
C ARG A 54 -9.53 10.17 10.83
N LYS A 55 -9.19 11.29 11.47
CA LYS A 55 -10.13 12.34 11.88
C LYS A 55 -10.99 12.90 10.73
N TYR A 56 -10.49 12.91 9.49
CA TYR A 56 -11.26 13.39 8.33
C TYR A 56 -12.30 12.38 7.86
N THR A 57 -12.16 11.11 8.25
CA THR A 57 -13.12 10.04 7.96
C THR A 57 -14.23 9.95 9.01
N SER A 58 -14.33 10.94 9.91
CA SER A 58 -15.36 10.92 10.95
C SER A 58 -16.76 11.00 10.37
N PHE A 59 -17.69 10.26 10.98
CA PHE A 59 -19.10 10.25 10.65
C PHE A 59 -19.95 10.21 11.92
N ILE A 60 -21.20 10.65 11.82
CA ILE A 60 -22.13 10.75 12.94
C ILE A 60 -23.24 9.73 12.75
N VAL A 61 -23.55 9.00 13.82
CA VAL A 61 -24.74 8.17 14.00
C VAL A 61 -25.56 8.73 15.16
N PRO A 62 -26.85 8.35 15.33
CA PRO A 62 -27.67 8.87 16.44
C PRO A 62 -27.01 8.73 17.82
N ASP A 63 -26.25 7.65 18.03
CA ASP A 63 -25.64 7.31 19.31
C ASP A 63 -24.18 7.78 19.47
N GLY A 64 -23.62 8.54 18.51
CA GLY A 64 -22.27 9.07 18.65
C GLY A 64 -21.54 9.44 17.35
N GLN A 65 -20.28 9.82 17.50
CA GLN A 65 -19.37 10.11 16.40
C GLN A 65 -18.25 9.07 16.36
N PHE A 66 -17.98 8.55 15.17
CA PHE A 66 -17.00 7.50 14.94
C PHE A 66 -16.11 7.87 13.76
N GLU A 67 -14.96 7.22 13.64
CA GLU A 67 -14.01 7.38 12.54
C GLU A 67 -13.57 6.02 11.99
N PHE A 68 -13.04 6.01 10.77
CA PHE A 68 -12.56 4.80 10.14
C PHE A 68 -11.06 4.61 10.35
N ASN A 69 -10.68 3.44 10.84
CA ASN A 69 -9.28 2.99 10.87
C ASN A 69 -8.81 2.42 9.52
N LYS A 70 -9.76 1.96 8.67
CA LYS A 70 -9.53 1.36 7.36
C LYS A 70 -10.17 2.21 6.27
N VAL A 71 -9.62 2.19 5.06
CA VAL A 71 -10.03 3.12 3.98
C VAL A 71 -11.53 2.95 3.68
N PRO A 72 -12.36 3.99 3.90
CA PRO A 72 -13.79 3.89 3.65
C PRO A 72 -14.12 4.07 2.17
N PHE A 73 -15.29 3.56 1.80
CA PHE A 73 -15.91 3.88 0.51
C PHE A 73 -16.35 5.35 0.47
N GLY A 74 -16.25 5.96 -0.71
CA GLY A 74 -16.73 7.33 -0.97
C GLY A 74 -15.65 8.42 -0.94
N LEU A 75 -14.42 8.14 -0.47
CA LEU A 75 -13.30 9.08 -0.64
C LEU A 75 -12.78 9.02 -2.08
N SER A 76 -12.50 10.17 -2.68
CA SER A 76 -11.97 10.24 -4.05
C SER A 76 -10.56 9.67 -4.21
N THR A 77 -9.82 9.54 -3.11
CA THR A 77 -8.46 8.99 -3.09
C THR A 77 -8.42 7.48 -2.87
N SER A 78 -9.51 6.85 -2.41
CA SER A 78 -9.55 5.40 -2.12
C SER A 78 -9.09 4.52 -3.29
N PRO A 79 -9.52 4.75 -4.54
CA PRO A 79 -9.07 3.92 -5.68
C PRO A 79 -7.56 4.01 -5.91
N GLY A 80 -6.96 5.20 -5.80
CA GLY A 80 -5.52 5.38 -6.00
C GLY A 80 -4.69 4.70 -4.91
N VAL A 81 -5.12 4.83 -3.65
CA VAL A 81 -4.50 4.16 -2.51
C VAL A 81 -4.61 2.64 -2.65
N PHE A 82 -5.78 2.13 -3.05
CA PHE A 82 -5.98 0.70 -3.25
C PHE A 82 -5.16 0.16 -4.42
N GLN A 83 -5.09 0.89 -5.54
CA GLN A 83 -4.23 0.50 -6.66
C GLN A 83 -2.76 0.41 -6.21
N ARG A 84 -2.28 1.42 -5.47
CA ARG A 84 -0.92 1.41 -4.91
C ARG A 84 -0.69 0.21 -4.00
N TYR A 85 -1.69 -0.13 -3.18
CA TYR A 85 -1.66 -1.32 -2.33
C TYR A 85 -1.56 -2.60 -3.14
N VAL A 86 -2.38 -2.77 -4.19
CA VAL A 86 -2.32 -3.95 -5.07
C VAL A 86 -0.97 -4.01 -5.80
N SER A 87 -0.53 -2.91 -6.42
CA SER A 87 0.74 -2.85 -7.15
C SER A 87 1.98 -3.04 -6.26
N SER A 88 1.89 -2.76 -4.95
CA SER A 88 3.00 -3.02 -4.02
C SER A 88 3.12 -4.48 -3.61
N HIS A 89 2.16 -5.33 -3.98
CA HIS A 89 2.15 -6.74 -3.63
C HIS A 89 2.09 -7.62 -4.89
N VAL A 90 2.81 -8.74 -4.86
CA VAL A 90 2.78 -9.79 -5.88
C VAL A 90 2.23 -11.04 -5.21
N VAL A 91 1.21 -11.65 -5.82
CA VAL A 91 0.65 -12.92 -5.37
C VAL A 91 1.34 -14.03 -6.15
N GLU A 92 2.13 -14.85 -5.47
CA GLU A 92 2.83 -15.98 -6.08
C GLU A 92 2.64 -17.22 -5.21
N ASN A 93 2.23 -18.34 -5.81
CA ASN A 93 1.98 -19.62 -5.12
C ASN A 93 1.08 -19.48 -3.88
N GLY A 94 0.03 -18.65 -3.95
CA GLY A 94 -0.90 -18.42 -2.85
C GLY A 94 -0.34 -17.55 -1.70
N THR A 95 0.86 -16.99 -1.85
CA THR A 95 1.47 -16.10 -0.85
C THR A 95 1.55 -14.68 -1.39
N ILE A 96 1.15 -13.70 -0.57
CA ILE A 96 1.29 -12.28 -0.88
C ILE A 96 2.70 -11.85 -0.48
N LYS A 97 3.52 -11.44 -1.45
CA LYS A 97 4.89 -10.94 -1.26
C LYS A 97 4.96 -9.46 -1.66
N PRO A 98 5.92 -8.69 -1.14
CA PRO A 98 6.21 -7.36 -1.68
C PRO A 98 6.59 -7.41 -3.16
N SER A 99 6.30 -6.36 -3.92
CA SER A 99 6.60 -6.33 -5.34
C SER A 99 8.09 -6.54 -5.63
N THR A 100 8.36 -7.24 -6.74
CA THR A 100 9.71 -7.60 -7.18
C THR A 100 10.58 -6.37 -7.43
N GLU A 101 10.02 -5.25 -7.90
CA GLU A 101 10.74 -3.99 -8.11
C GLU A 101 11.30 -3.40 -6.79
N LYS A 102 10.48 -3.32 -5.74
CA LYS A 102 10.93 -2.79 -4.44
C LYS A 102 11.91 -3.75 -3.76
N THR A 103 11.67 -5.05 -3.91
CA THR A 103 12.60 -6.09 -3.40
C THR A 103 13.94 -6.03 -4.14
N GLN A 104 13.94 -5.73 -5.45
CA GLN A 104 15.16 -5.54 -6.23
C GLN A 104 15.93 -4.29 -5.81
N ALA A 105 15.26 -3.19 -5.42
CA ALA A 105 15.94 -1.99 -4.95
C ALA A 105 16.79 -2.25 -3.70
N VAL A 106 16.28 -3.04 -2.74
CA VAL A 106 17.05 -3.48 -1.58
C VAL A 106 18.15 -4.46 -1.98
N ARG A 107 17.85 -5.42 -2.88
CA ARG A 107 18.83 -6.42 -3.33
C ARG A 107 19.99 -5.83 -4.14
N LYS A 108 19.74 -4.76 -4.90
CA LYS A 108 20.72 -4.05 -5.73
C LYS A 108 21.43 -2.93 -4.96
N PHE A 109 21.04 -2.66 -3.71
CA PHE A 109 21.70 -1.65 -2.90
C PHE A 109 23.15 -2.08 -2.66
N PRO A 110 24.15 -1.25 -3.01
CA PRO A 110 25.55 -1.61 -2.82
C PRO A 110 25.86 -1.78 -1.33
N GLU A 111 26.79 -2.67 -0.99
CA GLU A 111 27.15 -2.92 0.41
C GLU A 111 27.53 -1.59 1.09
N PRO A 112 26.78 -1.16 2.13
CA PRO A 112 26.97 0.15 2.71
C PRO A 112 28.32 0.22 3.43
N THR A 113 29.19 1.11 2.97
CA THR A 113 30.53 1.34 3.55
C THR A 113 30.56 2.59 4.43
N THR A 114 29.49 3.38 4.42
CA THR A 114 29.38 4.65 5.16
C THR A 114 28.10 4.69 5.99
N ILE A 115 28.14 5.34 7.15
CA ILE A 115 26.98 5.53 8.06
C ILE A 115 25.75 6.08 7.32
N LYS A 116 25.92 7.06 6.43
CA LYS A 116 24.81 7.61 5.61
C LYS A 116 24.17 6.54 4.72
N GLN A 117 24.96 5.64 4.15
CA GLN A 117 24.43 4.54 3.32
C GLN A 117 23.69 3.51 4.19
N VAL A 118 24.17 3.24 5.41
CA VAL A 118 23.48 2.39 6.38
C VAL A 118 22.13 2.98 6.75
N GLN A 119 22.04 4.29 7.01
CA GLN A 119 20.77 4.96 7.32
C GLN A 119 19.78 4.92 6.14
N ILE A 120 20.25 5.15 4.91
CA ILE A 120 19.43 5.04 3.70
C ILE A 120 18.94 3.60 3.51
N PHE A 121 19.83 2.61 3.70
CA PHE A 121 19.49 1.20 3.62
C PHE A 121 18.45 0.79 4.67
N LEU A 122 18.62 1.21 5.92
CA LEU A 122 17.65 0.95 6.99
C LEU A 122 16.29 1.60 6.73
N GLY A 123 16.26 2.78 6.11
CA GLY A 123 15.03 3.41 5.65
C GLY A 123 14.30 2.60 4.58
N LEU A 124 15.04 2.08 3.59
CA LEU A 124 14.50 1.21 2.55
C LEU A 124 14.05 -0.16 3.10
N ALA A 125 14.87 -0.78 3.95
CA ALA A 125 14.60 -2.06 4.57
C ALA A 125 13.44 -1.99 5.59
N GLY A 126 13.23 -0.82 6.20
CA GLY A 126 12.12 -0.57 7.14
C GLY A 126 10.74 -0.76 6.52
N TYR A 127 10.61 -0.53 5.20
CA TYR A 127 9.39 -0.83 4.44
C TYR A 127 9.02 -2.33 4.50
N PHE A 128 10.00 -3.21 4.66
CA PHE A 128 9.82 -4.67 4.68
C PHE A 128 9.85 -5.26 6.09
N ARG A 129 9.82 -4.44 7.14
CA ARG A 129 9.96 -4.89 8.54
C ARG A 129 8.97 -5.99 8.93
N GLU A 130 7.77 -5.98 8.37
CA GLU A 130 6.70 -6.95 8.67
C GLU A 130 6.97 -8.33 8.04
N TYR A 131 7.84 -8.38 7.03
CA TYR A 131 8.25 -9.61 6.34
C TYR A 131 9.60 -10.14 6.85
N ILE A 132 10.34 -9.36 7.63
CA ILE A 132 11.66 -9.71 8.16
C ILE A 132 11.53 -10.08 9.64
N LYS A 133 11.60 -11.39 9.93
CA LYS A 133 11.53 -11.90 11.31
C LYS A 133 12.71 -11.35 12.13
N GLY A 134 12.41 -10.60 13.20
CA GLY A 134 13.42 -10.01 14.06
C GLY A 134 14.10 -8.76 13.50
N TYR A 135 13.45 -8.05 12.55
CA TYR A 135 13.98 -6.82 11.95
C TYR A 135 14.50 -5.82 12.98
N SER A 136 13.75 -5.57 14.06
CA SER A 136 14.12 -4.60 15.09
C SER A 136 15.46 -4.93 15.74
N THR A 137 15.76 -6.20 16.01
CA THR A 137 17.04 -6.64 16.60
C THR A 137 18.19 -6.42 15.63
N ILE A 138 17.99 -6.76 14.34
CA ILE A 138 19.00 -6.63 13.29
C ILE A 138 19.28 -5.14 13.02
N ALA A 139 18.24 -4.33 12.90
CA ALA A 139 18.35 -2.90 12.65
C ALA A 139 19.06 -2.16 13.81
N ASN A 140 18.82 -2.58 15.05
CA ASN A 140 19.47 -1.97 16.23
C ASN A 140 20.99 -2.17 16.23
N HIS A 141 21.47 -3.31 15.74
CA HIS A 141 22.91 -3.57 15.63
C HIS A 141 23.60 -2.77 14.51
N LEU A 142 22.83 -2.23 13.57
CA LEU A 142 23.32 -1.45 12.43
C LEU A 142 23.12 0.06 12.63
N ALA A 143 22.24 0.49 13.53
CA ALA A 143 21.91 1.88 13.78
C ALA A 143 22.87 2.59 14.77
N ILE A 144 24.04 2.01 15.04
CA ILE A 144 25.05 2.50 15.99
C ILE A 144 25.93 3.57 15.35
#